data_AF-A0A0G4MCS2-F1
#
_entry.id   AF-A0A0G4MCS2-F1
#
_cell.length_a   1.000
_cell.length_b   1.000
_cell.length_c   1.000
_cell.angle_alpha   90.00
_cell.angle_beta   90.00
_cell.angle_gamma   90.00
#
_symmetry.space_group_name_H-M   'P 1'
#
loop_
_entity.id
_entity.type
_entity.pdbx_description
1 polymer ?
#
loop_
_entity_poly.entity_id
_entity_poly.type
_entity_poly.pdbx_seq_one_letter_code
_entity_poly.pdbx_strand_id
1 'polypeptide(L)'
;MKFQAIALSAFAGSAAAQLGMGRPPSPHDQAKATLVEDFKWRDPFTEATSSLFTPACEVTKTFPAQQYTLHQLYDKQPLGMWSWAEGLKEVFSEREYPGGFSGLDRHGWDRYILLMDYADVPLRAKQWIEAQASGKTADHGLFALFQKPKDKHQKVDDQVVVPEA
;
A
#
# COMPACT_ATOMS: atom_id res chain seq x y z
N MET A 1 61.47 3.62 28.96
CA MET A 1 60.01 3.88 29.10
C MET A 1 59.35 3.50 27.78
N LYS A 2 58.50 2.46 27.77
CA LYS A 2 57.86 1.92 26.57
C LYS A 2 56.48 2.58 26.42
N PHE A 3 56.25 3.34 25.36
CA PHE A 3 54.94 3.90 25.04
C PHE A 3 54.09 2.85 24.32
N GLN A 4 53.04 2.36 24.98
CA GLN A 4 51.99 1.56 24.35
C GLN A 4 50.99 2.50 23.69
N ALA A 5 50.78 2.33 22.39
CA ALA A 5 49.72 3.02 21.66
C ALA A 5 48.38 2.34 21.96
N ILE A 6 47.45 3.09 22.56
CA ILE A 6 46.07 2.69 22.79
C ILE A 6 45.32 2.88 21.48
N ALA A 7 44.85 1.78 20.88
CA ALA A 7 43.98 1.84 19.72
C ALA A 7 42.60 2.37 20.13
N LEU A 8 42.21 3.54 19.61
CA LEU A 8 40.84 4.04 19.69
C LEU A 8 39.97 3.24 18.70
N SER A 9 39.17 2.32 19.24
CA SER A 9 38.09 1.67 18.50
C SER A 9 37.00 2.70 18.20
N ALA A 10 36.93 3.18 16.97
CA ALA A 10 35.80 3.98 16.51
C ALA A 10 34.56 3.07 16.46
N PHE A 11 33.67 3.22 17.45
CA PHE A 11 32.30 2.72 17.34
C PHE A 11 31.60 3.56 16.27
N ALA A 12 31.63 3.09 15.03
CA ALA A 12 30.71 3.53 13.99
C ALA A 12 29.30 3.04 14.38
N GLY A 13 28.63 3.83 15.23
CA GLY A 13 27.19 3.71 15.43
C GLY A 13 26.50 4.09 14.14
N SER A 14 26.11 3.09 13.35
CA SER A 14 25.29 3.27 12.15
C SER A 14 23.88 3.69 12.56
N ALA A 15 23.68 4.99 12.77
CA ALA A 15 22.35 5.59 12.72
C ALA A 15 21.91 5.73 11.25
N ALA A 16 21.52 4.61 10.65
CA ALA A 16 20.84 4.60 9.35
C ALA A 16 19.35 4.29 9.57
N ALA A 17 18.64 5.25 10.15
CA ALA A 17 17.18 5.31 10.04
C ALA A 17 16.84 6.26 8.90
N GLN A 18 16.99 5.81 7.65
CA GLN A 18 16.59 6.59 6.47
C GLN A 18 16.00 5.66 5.39
N LEU A 19 14.68 5.79 5.22
CA LEU A 19 13.90 5.68 3.98
C LEU A 19 14.22 4.51 3.02
N GLY A 20 13.31 3.52 2.98
CA GLY A 20 13.08 2.74 1.74
C GLY A 20 13.85 1.44 1.56
N MET A 21 14.57 0.92 2.57
CA MET A 21 15.10 -0.44 2.46
C MET A 21 13.97 -1.45 2.71
N GLY A 22 13.52 -2.09 1.63
CA GLY A 22 12.59 -3.22 1.71
C GLY A 22 13.08 -4.29 2.68
N ARG A 23 12.14 -4.91 3.39
CA ARG A 23 12.41 -6.02 4.32
C ARG A 23 13.22 -7.11 3.61
N PRO A 24 14.17 -7.79 4.30
CA PRO A 24 14.87 -8.93 3.72
C PRO A 24 13.86 -10.00 3.25
N PRO A 25 14.09 -10.61 2.08
CA PRO A 25 13.12 -11.50 1.46
C PRO A 25 12.80 -12.69 2.36
N SER A 26 11.51 -12.91 2.61
CA SER A 26 10.97 -14.09 3.28
C SER A 26 10.91 -15.26 2.28
N PRO A 27 11.04 -16.52 2.72
CA PRO A 27 10.75 -17.69 1.88
C PRO A 27 9.35 -17.68 1.25
N HIS A 28 8.41 -16.92 1.83
CA HIS A 28 7.07 -16.71 1.28
C HIS A 28 7.03 -15.70 0.11
N ASP A 29 8.08 -14.90 -0.10
CA ASP A 29 8.21 -13.94 -1.20
C ASP A 29 8.56 -14.65 -2.53
N GLN A 30 8.60 -15.98 -2.53
CA GLN A 30 8.79 -16.82 -3.71
C GLN A 30 7.48 -17.15 -4.45
N ALA A 31 6.34 -16.64 -3.97
CA ALA A 31 5.09 -16.75 -4.72
C ALA A 31 5.29 -16.11 -6.11
N LYS A 32 5.25 -16.93 -7.15
CA LYS A 32 5.38 -16.44 -8.52
C LYS A 32 4.17 -15.58 -8.82
N ALA A 33 4.40 -14.32 -9.16
CA ALA A 33 3.33 -13.46 -9.62
C ALA A 33 2.68 -14.08 -10.87
N THR A 34 1.36 -14.21 -10.88
CA THR A 34 0.60 -14.67 -12.06
C THR A 34 -0.25 -13.54 -12.60
N LEU A 35 -0.61 -13.63 -13.88
CA LEU A 35 -1.62 -12.75 -14.42
C LEU A 35 -2.98 -13.10 -13.79
N VAL A 36 -3.76 -12.09 -13.39
CA VAL A 36 -5.13 -12.26 -12.92
C VAL A 36 -5.98 -12.86 -14.04
N GLU A 37 -6.96 -13.69 -13.67
CA GLU A 37 -7.87 -14.29 -14.63
C GLU A 37 -8.60 -13.19 -15.43
N ASP A 38 -8.76 -13.42 -16.73
CA ASP A 38 -9.41 -12.48 -17.65
C ASP A 38 -8.82 -11.07 -17.75
N PHE A 39 -7.59 -10.83 -17.28
CA PHE A 39 -6.93 -9.53 -17.44
C PHE A 39 -6.73 -9.17 -18.93
N LYS A 40 -7.55 -8.25 -19.44
CA LYS A 40 -7.51 -7.80 -20.85
C LYS A 40 -6.82 -6.44 -21.06
N TRP A 41 -6.53 -5.72 -19.97
CA TRP A 41 -5.93 -4.40 -20.06
C TRP A 41 -4.51 -4.50 -20.63
N ARG A 42 -4.16 -3.57 -21.52
CA ARG A 42 -2.80 -3.40 -22.04
C ARG A 42 -2.40 -1.96 -21.80
N ASP A 43 -1.15 -1.78 -21.38
CA ASP A 43 -0.61 -0.45 -21.11
C ASP A 43 -0.67 0.43 -22.36
N PRO A 44 -1.53 1.45 -22.41
CA PRO A 44 -1.57 2.34 -23.55
C PRO A 44 -0.44 3.38 -23.48
N PHE A 45 0.32 3.44 -22.37
CA PHE A 45 1.37 4.42 -22.09
C PHE A 45 2.79 3.85 -22.23
N THR A 46 3.00 2.93 -23.17
CA THR A 46 4.33 2.45 -23.56
C THR A 46 5.27 3.57 -23.99
N GLU A 47 6.58 3.33 -24.04
CA GLU A 47 7.55 4.27 -24.62
C GLU A 47 7.19 4.67 -26.07
N ALA A 48 6.74 3.70 -26.88
CA ALA A 48 6.36 3.94 -28.27
C ALA A 48 5.15 4.88 -28.41
N THR A 49 4.21 4.85 -27.45
CA THR A 49 3.03 5.72 -27.47
C THR A 49 3.26 7.03 -26.73
N SER A 50 4.03 7.03 -25.65
CA SER A 50 4.32 8.22 -24.84
C SER A 50 5.34 9.16 -25.50
N SER A 51 6.30 8.64 -26.26
CA SER A 51 7.29 9.47 -26.99
C SER A 51 6.68 10.35 -28.10
N LEU A 52 5.45 10.05 -28.52
CA LEU A 52 4.70 10.87 -29.48
C LEU A 52 4.14 12.16 -28.87
N PHE A 53 4.15 12.27 -27.54
CA PHE A 53 3.62 13.41 -26.81
C PHE A 53 4.72 14.12 -26.04
N THR A 54 4.74 15.45 -26.10
CA THR A 54 5.55 16.25 -25.17
C THR A 54 4.73 16.49 -23.91
N PRO A 55 5.12 15.96 -22.74
CA PRO A 55 4.38 16.21 -21.50
C PRO A 55 4.46 17.70 -21.16
N ALA A 56 3.31 18.37 -21.09
CA ALA A 56 3.23 19.79 -20.77
C ALA A 56 3.47 20.07 -19.27
N CYS A 57 3.37 19.03 -18.41
CA CYS A 57 3.55 19.10 -16.95
C CYS A 57 2.84 20.30 -16.28
N GLU A 58 1.65 20.67 -16.76
CA GLU A 58 0.93 21.88 -16.33
C GLU A 58 0.51 21.86 -14.86
N VAL A 59 0.34 20.66 -14.29
CA VAL A 59 -0.04 20.45 -12.90
C VAL A 59 0.78 19.32 -12.31
N THR A 60 1.36 19.57 -11.14
CA THR A 60 1.98 18.54 -10.31
C THR A 60 1.31 18.54 -8.95
N LYS A 61 0.94 17.35 -8.46
CA LYS A 61 0.35 17.15 -7.14
C LYS A 61 0.99 15.94 -6.47
N THR A 62 1.07 15.98 -5.16
CA THR A 62 1.57 14.88 -4.33
C THR A 62 0.52 14.55 -3.30
N PHE A 63 0.25 13.26 -3.11
CA PHE A 63 -0.70 12.76 -2.14
C PHE A 63 0.03 11.84 -1.17
N PRO A 64 -0.01 12.12 0.15
CA PRO A 64 0.63 11.25 1.12
C PRO A 64 -0.09 9.91 1.20
N ALA A 65 0.69 8.83 1.12
CA ALA A 65 0.20 7.48 1.25
C ALA A 65 1.27 6.60 1.89
N GLN A 66 0.83 5.52 2.54
CA GLN A 66 1.69 4.49 3.10
C GLN A 66 1.42 3.19 2.37
N GLN A 67 2.46 2.47 2.01
CA GLN A 67 2.36 1.17 1.37
C GLN A 67 2.75 0.08 2.36
N TYR A 68 1.89 -0.91 2.49
CA TYR A 68 2.10 -2.13 3.26
C TYR A 68 1.94 -3.34 2.33
N THR A 69 2.35 -4.51 2.80
CA THR A 69 1.95 -5.78 2.23
C THR A 69 0.92 -6.48 3.13
N LEU A 70 0.18 -7.43 2.59
CA LEU A 70 -0.72 -8.26 3.38
C LEU A 70 0.02 -9.02 4.50
N HIS A 71 1.31 -9.32 4.34
CA HIS A 71 2.15 -9.89 5.41
C HIS A 71 2.22 -8.99 6.65
N GLN A 72 2.20 -7.68 6.45
CA GLN A 72 2.32 -6.68 7.51
C GLN A 72 0.97 -6.37 8.18
N LEU A 73 -0.10 -7.06 7.80
CA LEU A 73 -1.44 -6.80 8.31
C LEU A 73 -1.51 -6.91 9.85
N TYR A 74 -0.84 -7.92 10.41
CA TYR A 74 -0.83 -8.18 11.85
C TYR A 74 0.35 -7.56 12.60
N ASP A 75 1.27 -6.90 11.89
CA ASP A 75 2.37 -6.17 12.52
C ASP A 75 1.85 -4.89 13.17
N LYS A 76 2.40 -4.55 14.34
CA LYS A 76 2.02 -3.32 15.06
C LYS A 76 2.49 -2.08 14.31
N GLN A 77 1.73 -0.99 14.42
CA GLN A 77 2.17 0.30 13.91
C GLN A 77 3.51 0.73 14.54
N PRO A 78 4.40 1.40 13.79
CA PRO A 78 4.20 1.90 12.42
C PRO A 78 4.52 0.89 11.30
N LEU A 79 4.99 -0.31 11.66
CA LEU A 79 5.50 -1.30 10.70
C LEU A 79 4.40 -2.11 10.00
N GLY A 80 3.18 -2.06 10.52
CA GLY A 80 2.03 -2.75 9.97
C GLY A 80 0.70 -2.11 10.32
N MET A 81 -0.37 -2.87 10.11
CA MET A 81 -1.76 -2.40 10.11
C MET A 81 -2.62 -3.04 11.21
N TRP A 82 -2.00 -3.49 12.31
CA TRP A 82 -2.66 -4.29 13.34
C TRP A 82 -4.01 -3.73 13.81
N SER A 83 -4.17 -2.41 13.94
CA SER A 83 -5.45 -1.80 14.37
C SER A 83 -6.63 -2.14 13.46
N TRP A 84 -6.41 -2.38 12.18
CA TRP A 84 -7.45 -2.65 11.18
C TRP A 84 -7.46 -4.09 10.67
N ALA A 85 -6.62 -4.95 11.26
CA ALA A 85 -6.33 -6.26 10.70
C ALA A 85 -7.56 -7.16 10.50
N GLU A 86 -8.51 -7.16 11.45
CA GLU A 86 -9.69 -8.02 11.35
C GLU A 86 -10.67 -7.52 10.29
N GLY A 87 -10.99 -6.22 10.29
CA GLY A 87 -11.86 -5.63 9.26
C GLY A 87 -11.28 -5.75 7.85
N LEU A 88 -9.97 -5.59 7.70
CA LEU A 88 -9.28 -5.78 6.42
C LEU A 88 -9.27 -7.24 5.96
N LYS A 89 -9.18 -8.20 6.89
CA LYS A 89 -9.23 -9.62 6.55
C LYS A 89 -10.57 -9.98 5.90
N GLU A 90 -11.68 -9.46 6.40
CA GLU A 90 -13.01 -9.67 5.82
C GLU A 90 -13.05 -9.15 4.37
N VAL A 91 -12.62 -7.91 4.17
CA VAL A 91 -12.59 -7.26 2.85
C VAL A 91 -11.75 -8.04 1.84
N PHE A 92 -10.56 -8.52 2.23
CA PHE A 92 -9.64 -9.23 1.33
C PHE A 92 -9.99 -10.71 1.14
N SER A 93 -10.79 -11.31 2.02
CA SER A 93 -11.17 -12.73 1.89
C SER A 93 -12.36 -12.93 0.96
N GLU A 94 -13.23 -11.92 0.84
CA GLU A 94 -14.46 -12.01 0.06
C GLU A 94 -14.31 -11.54 -1.40
N ARG A 95 -13.19 -10.89 -1.73
CA ARG A 95 -13.02 -10.19 -3.00
C ARG A 95 -11.77 -10.65 -3.72
N GLU A 96 -11.89 -10.81 -5.04
CA GLU A 96 -10.77 -11.13 -5.89
C GLU A 96 -9.81 -9.93 -5.96
N TYR A 97 -8.50 -10.21 -5.94
CA TYR A 97 -7.50 -9.18 -6.06
C TYR A 97 -7.41 -8.75 -7.53
N PRO A 98 -7.62 -7.45 -7.86
CA PRO A 98 -7.69 -7.00 -9.25
C PRO A 98 -6.33 -7.00 -9.98
N GLY A 99 -5.24 -7.35 -9.28
CA GLY A 99 -3.89 -7.26 -9.80
C GLY A 99 -3.35 -5.83 -9.75
N GLY A 100 -2.05 -5.68 -9.99
CA GLY A 100 -1.45 -4.38 -10.25
C GLY A 100 -1.84 -3.81 -11.62
N PHE A 101 -1.27 -2.66 -11.98
CA PHE A 101 -1.47 -2.07 -13.31
C PHE A 101 -1.12 -3.04 -14.45
N SER A 102 -0.13 -3.92 -14.24
CA SER A 102 0.25 -4.97 -15.20
C SER A 102 -0.62 -6.24 -15.14
N GLY A 103 -1.65 -6.27 -14.29
CA GLY A 103 -2.49 -7.44 -14.05
C GLY A 103 -1.82 -8.55 -13.26
N LEU A 104 -0.63 -8.31 -12.71
CA LEU A 104 0.07 -9.30 -11.91
C LEU A 104 -0.48 -9.34 -10.48
N ASP A 105 -0.90 -10.53 -10.06
CA ASP A 105 -1.16 -10.88 -8.67
C ASP A 105 0.07 -11.59 -8.10
N ARG A 106 0.67 -11.01 -7.06
CA ARG A 106 1.81 -11.60 -6.34
C ARG A 106 1.38 -12.72 -5.39
N HIS A 107 0.07 -12.93 -5.24
CA HIS A 107 -0.57 -13.89 -4.36
C HIS A 107 -0.30 -13.68 -2.88
N GLY A 108 -1.28 -14.11 -2.07
CA GLY A 108 -1.15 -14.19 -0.62
C GLY A 108 -0.56 -12.94 0.03
N TRP A 109 0.48 -13.15 0.83
CA TRP A 109 1.07 -12.15 1.73
C TRP A 109 1.81 -11.00 1.03
N ASP A 110 2.07 -11.12 -0.27
CA ASP A 110 2.83 -10.15 -1.07
C ASP A 110 1.96 -9.11 -1.79
N ARG A 111 0.64 -9.20 -1.65
CA ARG A 111 -0.29 -8.20 -2.18
C ARG A 111 -0.07 -6.86 -1.47
N TYR A 112 -0.01 -5.79 -2.24
CA TYR A 112 0.17 -4.45 -1.69
C TYR A 112 -1.15 -3.88 -1.17
N ILE A 113 -1.06 -3.16 -0.05
CA ILE A 113 -2.14 -2.41 0.55
C ILE A 113 -1.69 -0.95 0.60
N LEU A 114 -2.51 -0.05 0.04
CA LEU A 114 -2.28 1.39 0.12
C LEU A 114 -3.17 1.98 1.22
N LEU A 115 -2.54 2.60 2.22
CA LEU A 115 -3.22 3.32 3.29
C LEU A 115 -3.09 4.83 3.05
N MET A 116 -4.21 5.53 3.10
CA MET A 116 -4.28 6.99 3.00
C MET A 116 -5.23 7.52 4.07
N ASP A 117 -4.91 8.68 4.65
CA ASP A 117 -5.93 9.44 5.37
C ASP A 117 -7.00 9.87 4.36
N TYR A 118 -8.27 9.65 4.69
CA TYR A 118 -9.36 9.92 3.74
C TYR A 118 -9.34 11.38 3.25
N ALA A 119 -8.93 12.33 4.09
CA ALA A 119 -8.76 13.73 3.72
C ALA A 119 -7.79 13.93 2.54
N ASP A 120 -6.77 13.10 2.41
CA ASP A 120 -5.70 13.20 1.41
C ASP A 120 -5.97 12.41 0.12
N VAL A 121 -7.06 11.62 0.08
CA VAL A 121 -7.45 10.89 -1.13
C VAL A 121 -7.80 11.89 -2.25
N PRO A 122 -7.27 11.72 -3.47
CA PRO A 122 -7.60 12.58 -4.60
C PRO A 122 -9.11 12.64 -4.86
N LEU A 123 -9.62 13.82 -5.21
CA LEU A 123 -11.07 14.06 -5.39
C LEU A 123 -11.75 13.01 -6.30
N ARG A 124 -11.13 12.67 -7.44
CA ARG A 124 -11.69 11.66 -8.36
C ARG A 124 -11.75 10.27 -7.75
N ALA A 125 -10.76 9.90 -6.94
CA ALA A 125 -10.75 8.63 -6.23
C ALA A 125 -11.80 8.61 -5.10
N LYS A 126 -11.99 9.71 -4.37
CA LYS A 126 -13.07 9.85 -3.37
C LYS A 126 -14.45 9.65 -4.00
N GLN A 127 -14.72 10.37 -5.09
CA GLN A 127 -16.00 10.27 -5.81
C GLN A 127 -16.25 8.85 -6.31
N TRP A 128 -15.21 8.16 -6.78
CA TRP A 128 -15.31 6.75 -7.17
C TRP A 128 -15.62 5.85 -5.97
N ILE A 129 -14.91 6.00 -4.84
CA ILE A 129 -15.16 5.27 -3.58
C ILE A 129 -16.61 5.46 -3.10
N GLU A 130 -17.09 6.70 -3.07
CA GLU A 130 -18.46 7.05 -2.65
C GLU A 130 -19.51 6.41 -3.56
N ALA A 131 -19.30 6.46 -4.88
CA ALA A 131 -20.20 5.82 -5.84
C ALA A 131 -20.27 4.30 -5.63
N GLN A 132 -19.13 3.65 -5.39
CA GLN A 132 -19.03 2.20 -5.13
C GLN A 132 -19.69 1.80 -3.80
N ALA A 133 -19.52 2.62 -2.76
CA ALA A 133 -20.11 2.38 -1.44
C ALA A 133 -21.64 2.55 -1.45
N SER A 134 -22.18 3.44 -2.30
CA SER A 134 -23.62 3.66 -2.42
C SER A 134 -24.39 2.51 -3.10
N GLY A 135 -23.72 1.44 -3.55
CA GLY A 135 -24.34 0.31 -4.25
C GLY A 135 -24.86 0.64 -5.65
N LYS A 136 -24.47 1.82 -6.20
CA LYS A 136 -24.82 2.24 -7.57
C LYS A 136 -24.03 1.49 -8.64
N THR A 137 -23.10 0.61 -8.25
CA THR A 137 -22.31 -0.24 -9.15
C THR A 137 -22.52 -1.70 -8.78
N ALA A 138 -22.58 -2.58 -9.80
CA ALA A 138 -22.75 -4.02 -9.61
C ALA A 138 -21.53 -4.69 -8.95
N ASP A 139 -20.35 -4.11 -9.16
CA ASP A 139 -19.10 -4.56 -8.56
C ASP A 139 -18.70 -3.60 -7.45
N HIS A 140 -18.20 -4.15 -6.33
CA HIS A 140 -17.61 -3.38 -5.23
C HIS A 140 -16.09 -3.43 -5.35
N GLY A 141 -15.46 -2.27 -5.59
CA GLY A 141 -14.00 -2.17 -5.66
C GLY A 141 -13.28 -2.69 -4.41
N LEU A 142 -12.00 -3.04 -4.55
CA LEU A 142 -11.17 -3.53 -3.43
C LEU A 142 -10.66 -2.37 -2.57
N PHE A 143 -11.52 -1.80 -1.74
CA PHE A 143 -11.20 -0.77 -0.76
C PHE A 143 -12.06 -0.96 0.50
N ALA A 144 -11.63 -0.32 1.58
CA ALA A 144 -12.41 -0.21 2.81
C ALA A 144 -12.08 1.11 3.51
N LEU A 145 -13.07 1.67 4.20
CA LEU A 145 -12.93 2.90 4.98
C LEU A 145 -13.13 2.57 6.45
N PHE A 146 -12.16 2.95 7.26
CA PHE A 146 -12.20 2.73 8.71
C PHE A 146 -12.05 4.05 9.43
N GLN A 147 -12.54 4.10 10.67
CA GLN A 147 -12.17 5.21 11.55
C GLN A 147 -10.66 5.14 11.85
N LYS A 148 -10.05 6.31 11.97
CA LYS A 148 -8.67 6.41 12.43
C LYS A 148 -8.63 6.01 13.91
N PRO A 149 -7.79 5.02 14.30
CA PRO A 149 -7.66 4.63 15.69
C PRO A 149 -7.08 5.80 16.48
N LYS A 150 -7.58 6.00 17.71
CA LYS A 150 -7.12 7.05 18.63
C LYS A 150 -5.67 6.82 19.06
N ASP A 151 -5.25 5.56 19.11
CA ASP A 151 -3.88 5.15 19.38
C ASP A 151 -3.56 3.78 18.75
N LYS A 152 -2.29 3.37 18.80
CA LYS A 152 -1.78 2.11 18.23
C LYS A 152 -2.24 0.83 18.94
N HIS A 153 -3.00 0.95 20.03
CA HIS A 153 -3.54 -0.18 20.81
C HIS A 153 -5.03 -0.37 20.57
N GLN A 154 -5.71 0.57 19.94
CA GLN A 154 -7.10 0.44 19.56
C GLN A 154 -7.27 -0.44 18.31
N LYS A 155 -8.22 -1.38 18.38
CA LYS A 155 -8.77 -2.10 17.23
C LYS A 155 -9.96 -1.35 16.63
N VAL A 156 -10.05 -1.37 15.31
CA VAL A 156 -11.15 -0.81 14.53
C VAL A 156 -11.51 -1.85 13.48
N ASP A 157 -12.57 -2.59 13.78
CA ASP A 157 -12.99 -3.72 12.95
C ASP A 157 -14.13 -3.31 12.01
N ASP A 158 -14.95 -2.34 12.41
CA ASP A 158 -16.09 -1.86 11.63
C ASP A 158 -15.68 -0.86 10.55
N GLN A 159 -16.17 -1.10 9.33
CA GLN A 159 -16.10 -0.13 8.24
C GLN A 159 -17.05 1.04 8.49
N VAL A 160 -16.63 2.24 8.10
CA VAL A 160 -17.47 3.44 8.12
C VAL A 160 -18.43 3.39 6.94
N VAL A 161 -19.72 3.60 7.22
CA VAL A 161 -20.71 3.85 6.18
C VAL A 161 -20.36 5.18 5.52
N VAL A 162 -20.07 5.15 4.23
CA VAL A 162 -19.76 6.36 3.47
C VAL A 162 -21.04 7.20 3.41
N PRO A 163 -21.04 8.45 3.91
CA PRO A 163 -22.20 9.30 3.78
C PRO A 163 -22.48 9.56 2.31
N GLU A 164 -23.76 9.54 1.90
CA GLU A 164 -24.13 9.99 0.56
C GLU A 164 -23.69 11.45 0.39
N ALA A 165 -22.98 11.72 -0.72
CA ALA A 165 -22.54 13.05 -1.10
C ALA A 165 -23.68 13.94 -1.60
#